data_AF-A0A146LA11-F1
#
_entry.id   AF-A0A146LA11-F1
#
_cell.length_a   1.000
_cell.length_b   1.000
_cell.length_c   1.000
_cell.angle_alpha   90.00
_cell.angle_beta   90.00
_cell.angle_gamma   90.00
#
_symmetry.space_group_name_H-M   'P 1'
#
loop_
_entity.id
_entity.type
_entity.pdbx_description
1 polymer ?
#
loop_
_entity_poly.entity_id
_entity_poly.type
_entity_poly.pdbx_seq_one_letter_code
_entity_poly.pdbx_strand_id
1 'polypeptide(L)'
;TVTYNPEKSSAKYAKFSASYEGIDYSSDNSAESGNRQSHNKHRGSQERSGARDNAAAEAKAGFVAAARSNSQRQQHLKQAASSIEDAYLQMVAVEAEFYGEHRAQYAAAVAYSSSPVTNDQALMAFAEMKPAKNSKEYAAFLSSNVRAPNVPLANYHKAIETDPTTYVEAAIAFGEKSASSPAMASLQGKLRQTNERREFIRRHPMSALCEQQMQQGNNMQPACQNATASATKQD
;
A
#
# COMPACT_ATOMS: atom_id res chain seq x y z
N THR A 1 23.11 3.88 -6.81
CA THR A 1 23.96 4.55 -5.79
C THR A 1 23.70 6.03 -5.86
N VAL A 2 23.24 6.65 -4.78
CA VAL A 2 23.12 8.12 -4.67
C VAL A 2 24.48 8.63 -4.21
N THR A 3 25.17 9.39 -5.05
CA THR A 3 26.55 9.85 -4.77
C THR A 3 26.56 11.36 -4.61
N TYR A 4 26.90 11.86 -3.42
CA TYR A 4 27.15 13.28 -3.16
C TYR A 4 28.58 13.63 -3.59
N ASN A 5 28.73 14.59 -4.51
CA ASN A 5 30.03 15.14 -4.87
C ASN A 5 30.16 16.57 -4.30
N PRO A 6 30.92 16.76 -3.20
CA PRO A 6 31.06 18.07 -2.57
C PRO A 6 31.72 19.11 -3.47
N GLU A 7 32.62 18.71 -4.38
CA GLU A 7 33.35 19.65 -5.26
C GLU A 7 32.48 20.22 -6.38
N LYS A 8 31.39 19.54 -6.73
CA LYS A 8 30.42 19.99 -7.74
C LYS A 8 29.15 20.59 -7.12
N SER A 9 29.07 20.62 -5.80
CA SER A 9 27.92 21.08 -5.03
C SER A 9 28.15 22.50 -4.53
N SER A 10 27.16 23.38 -4.71
CA SER A 10 27.17 24.72 -4.06
C SER A 10 26.79 24.66 -2.58
N ALA A 11 26.50 23.47 -2.04
CA ALA A 11 26.16 23.27 -0.64
C ALA A 11 27.42 23.19 0.23
N LYS A 12 27.44 23.98 1.30
CA LYS A 12 28.47 23.97 2.35
C LYS A 12 28.35 22.75 3.26
N TYR A 13 27.12 22.31 3.55
CA TYR A 13 26.86 21.09 4.31
C TYR A 13 25.51 20.48 3.92
N ALA A 14 25.32 19.21 4.28
CA ALA A 14 24.09 18.47 4.04
C ALA A 14 23.62 17.79 5.32
N LYS A 15 22.30 17.74 5.51
CA LYS A 15 21.65 17.00 6.59
C LYS A 15 20.78 15.92 5.97
N PHE A 16 20.95 14.70 6.46
CA PHE A 16 20.16 13.54 6.05
C PHE A 16 19.43 13.00 7.27
N SER A 17 18.16 12.67 7.08
CA SER A 17 17.34 12.01 8.10
C SER A 17 16.61 10.83 7.47
N ALA A 18 16.44 9.78 8.26
CA ALA A 18 15.67 8.61 7.90
C ALA A 18 14.89 8.15 9.14
N SER A 19 13.67 7.69 8.94
CA SER A 19 12.83 7.13 9.99
C SER A 19 12.09 5.90 9.50
N TYR A 20 11.94 4.92 10.38
CA TYR A 20 11.13 3.73 10.18
C TYR A 20 10.13 3.62 11.32
N GLU A 21 8.91 3.22 11.00
CA GLU A 21 7.84 3.03 11.98
C GLU A 21 6.96 1.85 11.59
N GLY A 22 6.65 0.98 12.55
CA GLY A 22 5.66 -0.09 12.42
C GLY A 22 4.55 0.14 13.45
N ILE A 23 3.29 0.10 13.02
CA ILE A 23 2.13 0.35 13.87
C ILE A 23 1.10 -0.75 13.62
N ASP A 24 0.57 -1.33 14.69
CA ASP A 24 -0.57 -2.23 14.64
C ASP A 24 -1.84 -1.45 15.00
N TYR A 25 -2.78 -1.36 14.05
CA TYR A 25 -4.09 -0.75 14.27
C TYR A 25 -5.12 -1.84 14.52
N SER A 26 -5.05 -2.54 15.67
CA SER A 26 -6.10 -3.47 16.08
C SER A 26 -7.32 -2.71 16.60
N SER A 27 -8.52 -3.17 16.22
CA SER A 27 -9.78 -2.74 16.81
C SER A 27 -10.11 -3.49 18.12
N ASP A 28 -9.13 -3.74 18.98
CA ASP A 28 -9.38 -4.35 20.29
C ASP A 28 -10.11 -3.38 21.23
N ASN A 29 -11.43 -3.38 21.15
CA ASN A 29 -12.29 -3.04 22.28
C ASN A 29 -12.53 -4.31 23.09
N SER A 30 -11.48 -4.83 23.74
CA SER A 30 -11.64 -5.74 24.89
C SER A 30 -11.05 -5.06 26.12
N ALA A 31 -11.91 -4.95 27.13
CA ALA A 31 -11.76 -4.07 28.28
C ALA A 31 -10.74 -4.57 29.31
N GLU A 32 -9.89 -3.67 29.81
CA GLU A 32 -9.47 -3.72 31.22
C GLU A 32 -9.09 -2.32 31.74
N SER A 33 -10.10 -1.56 32.14
CA SER A 33 -10.00 -0.50 33.15
C SER A 33 -11.42 -0.05 33.47
N GLY A 34 -11.95 -0.58 34.57
CA GLY A 34 -13.29 -0.26 35.06
C GLY A 34 -13.43 1.22 35.36
N ASN A 35 -14.23 1.93 34.56
CA ASN A 35 -15.06 2.99 35.08
C ASN A 35 -16.30 3.16 34.20
N ARG A 36 -17.46 2.87 34.78
CA ARG A 36 -18.76 3.07 34.16
C ARG A 36 -18.99 4.57 33.98
N GLN A 37 -18.85 5.08 32.75
CA GLN A 37 -19.46 6.34 32.36
C GLN A 37 -20.26 6.18 31.07
N SER A 38 -21.42 6.81 31.13
CA SER A 38 -22.63 6.54 30.39
C SER A 38 -22.56 6.81 28.89
N HIS A 39 -23.33 6.00 28.16
CA HIS A 39 -23.80 6.16 26.80
C HIS A 39 -23.84 7.61 26.27
N ASN A 40 -22.97 7.88 25.30
CA ASN A 40 -23.26 8.75 24.15
C ASN A 40 -22.26 8.43 23.02
N LYS A 41 -22.48 7.29 22.35
CA LYS A 41 -21.84 6.98 21.06
C LYS A 41 -22.81 7.27 19.92
N HIS A 42 -23.07 8.55 19.69
CA HIS A 42 -23.46 9.05 18.37
C HIS A 42 -22.32 9.94 17.85
N ARG A 43 -21.27 9.29 17.33
CA ARG A 43 -20.32 9.92 16.42
C ARG A 43 -20.07 8.97 15.25
N GLY A 44 -20.81 9.22 14.18
CA GLY A 44 -20.34 9.01 12.80
C GLY A 44 -20.17 7.56 12.35
N SER A 45 -21.24 6.76 12.38
CA SER A 45 -21.38 5.61 11.48
C SER A 45 -22.03 6.00 10.15
N GLN A 46 -21.82 7.23 9.69
CA GLN A 46 -22.20 7.65 8.35
C GLN A 46 -21.05 7.31 7.40
N GLU A 47 -21.31 6.37 6.50
CA GLU A 47 -20.69 6.26 5.17
C GLU A 47 -19.17 6.01 5.14
N ARG A 48 -18.71 4.85 5.64
CA ARG A 48 -17.36 4.31 5.32
C ARG A 48 -17.35 3.24 4.23
N SER A 49 -18.48 3.03 3.53
CA SER A 49 -18.56 2.17 2.36
C SER A 49 -18.26 2.87 1.02
N GLY A 50 -18.07 4.21 1.02
CA GLY A 50 -17.80 5.00 -0.20
C GLY A 50 -16.41 5.64 -0.30
N ALA A 51 -15.60 5.58 0.76
CA ALA A 51 -14.27 6.21 0.80
C ALA A 51 -13.12 5.30 0.38
N ARG A 52 -13.37 3.99 0.21
CA ARG A 52 -12.35 2.97 -0.08
C ARG A 52 -12.02 2.84 -1.58
N ASP A 53 -12.88 3.38 -2.45
CA ASP A 53 -12.83 3.20 -3.92
C ASP A 53 -12.43 4.48 -4.66
N ASN A 54 -11.57 5.31 -4.06
CA ASN A 54 -11.22 6.60 -4.67
C ASN A 54 -9.75 6.97 -4.49
N ALA A 55 -8.86 6.09 -4.97
CA ALA A 55 -7.42 6.34 -5.01
C ALA A 55 -7.08 7.72 -5.64
N ALA A 56 -7.87 8.19 -6.61
CA ALA A 56 -7.71 9.50 -7.23
C ALA A 56 -7.98 10.66 -6.26
N ALA A 57 -9.03 10.56 -5.44
CA ALA A 57 -9.33 11.57 -4.42
C ALA A 57 -8.23 11.60 -3.35
N GLU A 58 -7.77 10.44 -2.90
CA GLU A 58 -6.67 10.33 -1.92
C GLU A 58 -5.36 10.86 -2.49
N ALA A 59 -5.02 10.52 -3.74
CA ALA A 59 -3.84 11.06 -4.40
C ALA A 59 -3.87 12.59 -4.47
N LYS A 60 -5.02 13.17 -4.81
CA LYS A 60 -5.21 14.63 -4.83
C LYS A 60 -5.10 15.24 -3.44
N ALA A 61 -5.73 14.64 -2.42
CA ALA A 61 -5.66 15.10 -1.04
C ALA A 61 -4.22 15.05 -0.50
N GLY A 62 -3.49 13.98 -0.80
CA GLY A 62 -2.08 13.79 -0.44
C GLY A 62 -1.16 14.78 -1.13
N PHE A 63 -1.42 15.11 -2.39
CA PHE A 63 -0.70 16.19 -3.07
C PHE A 63 -0.92 17.54 -2.38
N VAL A 64 -2.16 17.88 -2.00
CA VAL A 64 -2.44 19.11 -1.24
C VAL A 64 -1.78 19.08 0.14
N ALA A 65 -1.78 17.91 0.80
CA ALA A 65 -1.09 17.72 2.07
C ALA A 65 0.42 17.92 1.93
N ALA A 66 1.03 17.73 0.76
CA ALA A 66 2.46 17.96 0.54
C ALA A 66 2.91 19.41 0.84
N ALA A 67 1.99 20.39 0.83
CA ALA A 67 2.27 21.77 1.25
C ALA A 67 2.36 21.96 2.78
N ARG A 68 2.00 20.95 3.58
CA ARG A 68 2.00 20.99 5.05
C ARG A 68 3.38 20.70 5.64
N SER A 69 3.52 20.87 6.96
CA SER A 69 4.75 20.52 7.67
C SER A 69 5.09 19.03 7.54
N ASN A 70 6.37 18.66 7.75
CA ASN A 70 6.82 17.25 7.67
C ASN A 70 5.98 16.32 8.56
N SER A 71 5.71 16.74 9.80
CA SER A 71 4.89 15.94 10.74
C SER A 71 3.45 15.77 10.25
N GLN A 72 2.84 16.82 9.72
CA GLN A 72 1.48 16.77 9.17
C GLN A 72 1.39 15.88 7.93
N ARG A 73 2.43 15.88 7.09
CA ARG A 73 2.50 15.02 5.89
C ARG A 73 2.64 13.56 6.26
N GLN A 74 3.55 13.23 7.16
CA GLN A 74 3.70 11.86 7.65
C GLN A 74 2.42 11.40 8.34
N GLN A 75 1.75 12.25 9.12
CA GLN A 75 0.47 11.93 9.73
C GLN A 75 -0.62 11.64 8.68
N HIS A 76 -0.69 12.45 7.62
CA HIS A 76 -1.63 12.21 6.53
C HIS A 76 -1.34 10.90 5.81
N LEU A 77 -0.06 10.62 5.50
CA LEU A 77 0.36 9.37 4.88
C LEU A 77 -0.04 8.15 5.72
N LYS A 78 0.15 8.23 7.05
CA LYS A 78 -0.30 7.18 7.98
C LYS A 78 -1.81 6.99 7.95
N GLN A 79 -2.58 8.08 8.02
CA GLN A 79 -4.03 8.02 8.00
C GLN A 79 -4.58 7.44 6.69
N ALA A 80 -3.96 7.81 5.57
CA ALA A 80 -4.30 7.28 4.25
C ALA A 80 -4.08 5.77 4.20
N ALA A 81 -2.90 5.32 4.65
CA ALA A 81 -2.56 3.90 4.67
C ALA A 81 -3.38 3.10 5.71
N SER A 82 -3.75 3.69 6.86
CA SER A 82 -4.55 3.02 7.89
C SER A 82 -6.06 3.06 7.63
N SER A 83 -6.50 3.34 6.41
CA SER A 83 -7.92 3.40 6.04
C SER A 83 -8.57 2.01 5.89
N ILE A 84 -7.76 0.95 5.82
CA ILE A 84 -8.19 -0.45 5.84
C ILE A 84 -8.40 -0.92 7.28
N GLU A 85 -9.29 -1.90 7.47
CA GLU A 85 -9.71 -2.40 8.78
C GLU A 85 -8.65 -3.35 9.38
N ASP A 86 -8.39 -3.28 10.69
CA ASP A 86 -7.36 -4.07 11.39
C ASP A 86 -6.01 -4.09 10.65
N ALA A 87 -5.53 -2.89 10.32
CA ALA A 87 -4.36 -2.69 9.49
C ALA A 87 -3.06 -2.83 10.28
N TYR A 88 -2.15 -3.68 9.82
CA TYR A 88 -0.74 -3.56 10.16
C TYR A 88 -0.08 -2.58 9.19
N LEU A 89 0.55 -1.51 9.71
CA LEU A 89 1.17 -0.45 8.93
C LEU A 89 2.69 -0.44 9.12
N GLN A 90 3.42 -0.25 8.02
CA GLN A 90 4.85 0.01 8.01
C GLN A 90 5.15 1.27 7.20
N MET A 91 5.99 2.15 7.72
CA MET A 91 6.35 3.40 7.06
C MET A 91 7.86 3.61 7.08
N VAL A 92 8.40 4.08 5.95
CA VAL A 92 9.77 4.57 5.82
C VAL A 92 9.72 6.00 5.29
N ALA A 93 10.48 6.91 5.89
CA ALA A 93 10.65 8.26 5.37
C ALA A 93 12.13 8.63 5.33
N VAL A 94 12.51 9.40 4.31
CA VAL A 94 13.86 9.94 4.11
C VAL A 94 13.77 11.41 3.73
N GLU A 95 14.73 12.20 4.20
CA GLU A 95 14.84 13.62 3.88
C GLU A 95 16.32 14.00 3.74
N ALA A 96 16.60 14.83 2.74
CA ALA A 96 17.90 15.37 2.44
C ALA A 96 17.79 16.88 2.26
N GLU A 97 18.53 17.61 3.08
CA GLU A 97 18.59 19.06 3.07
C GLU A 97 20.01 19.52 2.78
N PHE A 98 20.17 20.39 1.78
CA PHE A 98 21.45 20.94 1.37
C PHE A 98 21.50 22.43 1.67
N TYR A 99 22.54 22.85 2.39
CA TYR A 99 22.71 24.21 2.87
C TYR A 99 23.90 24.85 2.17
N GLY A 100 23.62 25.76 1.25
CA GLY A 100 24.62 26.52 0.51
C GLY A 100 24.24 27.99 0.41
N GLU A 101 24.58 28.63 -0.70
CA GLU A 101 24.04 29.94 -1.08
C GLU A 101 22.51 29.91 -1.22
N HIS A 102 21.98 28.78 -1.70
CA HIS A 102 20.56 28.49 -1.71
C HIS A 102 20.29 27.14 -1.05
N ARG A 103 19.14 27.02 -0.37
CA ARG A 103 18.72 25.78 0.30
C ARG A 103 17.98 24.88 -0.68
N ALA A 104 18.42 23.63 -0.81
CA ALA A 104 17.64 22.58 -1.47
C ALA A 104 17.11 21.57 -0.45
N GLN A 105 15.93 21.03 -0.70
CA GLN A 105 15.30 20.01 0.13
C GLN A 105 14.64 18.95 -0.74
N TYR A 106 14.80 17.70 -0.32
CA TYR A 106 14.19 16.55 -0.97
C TYR A 106 13.65 15.65 0.13
N ALA A 107 12.41 15.21 0.01
CA ALA A 107 11.83 14.27 0.96
C ALA A 107 11.00 13.24 0.23
N ALA A 108 11.00 12.02 0.73
CA ALA A 108 10.15 10.95 0.25
C ALA A 108 9.74 10.06 1.42
N ALA A 109 8.53 9.55 1.37
CA ALA A 109 8.11 8.50 2.29
C ALA A 109 7.14 7.54 1.61
N VAL A 110 7.11 6.32 2.14
CA VAL A 110 6.21 5.27 1.72
C VAL A 110 5.60 4.65 2.97
N ALA A 111 4.29 4.41 2.94
CA ALA A 111 3.55 3.66 3.94
C ALA A 111 2.84 2.50 3.24
N TYR A 112 3.05 1.30 3.78
CA TYR A 112 2.37 0.08 3.38
C TYR A 112 1.47 -0.37 4.52
N SER A 113 0.27 -0.82 4.20
CA SER A 113 -0.60 -1.46 5.16
C SER A 113 -1.22 -2.73 4.59
N SER A 114 -1.51 -3.68 5.47
CA SER A 114 -2.19 -4.92 5.13
C SER A 114 -3.15 -5.34 6.25
N SER A 115 -4.32 -5.86 5.87
CA SER A 115 -5.30 -6.42 6.81
C SER A 115 -5.40 -7.93 6.67
N PRO A 116 -5.20 -8.71 7.75
CA PRO A 116 -5.50 -10.14 7.73
C PRO A 116 -7.01 -10.44 7.74
N VAL A 117 -7.85 -9.44 8.07
CA VAL A 117 -9.30 -9.61 8.19
C VAL A 117 -9.99 -9.36 6.85
N THR A 118 -9.68 -8.25 6.17
CA THR A 118 -10.31 -7.91 4.89
C THR A 118 -9.51 -8.36 3.67
N ASN A 119 -8.26 -8.79 3.86
CA ASN A 119 -7.29 -9.04 2.79
C ASN A 119 -7.07 -7.81 1.87
N ASP A 120 -7.32 -6.62 2.42
CA ASP A 120 -6.97 -5.37 1.76
C ASP A 120 -5.50 -5.04 2.05
N GLN A 121 -4.87 -4.41 1.07
CA GLN A 121 -3.54 -3.82 1.19
C GLN A 121 -3.62 -2.39 0.67
N ALA A 122 -2.93 -1.46 1.33
CA ALA A 122 -2.78 -0.10 0.83
C ALA A 122 -1.30 0.27 0.73
N LEU A 123 -0.95 0.99 -0.33
CA LEU A 123 0.36 1.57 -0.53
C LEU A 123 0.18 3.07 -0.79
N MET A 124 0.69 3.87 0.12
CA MET A 124 0.69 5.32 0.02
C MET A 124 2.13 5.80 -0.08
N ALA A 125 2.42 6.75 -0.96
CA ALA A 125 3.75 7.34 -1.03
C ALA A 125 3.69 8.83 -1.36
N PHE A 126 4.63 9.59 -0.84
CA PHE A 126 4.87 10.96 -1.28
C PHE A 126 6.32 11.16 -1.65
N ALA A 127 6.55 12.10 -2.57
CA ALA A 127 7.85 12.65 -2.86
C ALA A 127 7.74 14.16 -3.07
N GLU A 128 8.75 14.90 -2.66
CA GLU A 128 8.86 16.32 -2.97
C GLU A 128 10.28 16.71 -3.32
N MET A 129 10.36 17.83 -4.04
CA MET A 129 11.60 18.43 -4.46
C MET A 129 11.50 19.95 -4.39
N LYS A 130 12.43 20.54 -3.63
CA LYS A 130 12.71 21.98 -3.58
C LYS A 130 14.15 22.18 -4.06
N PRO A 131 14.37 22.45 -5.36
CA PRO A 131 15.71 22.64 -5.91
C PRO A 131 16.37 23.94 -5.42
N ALA A 132 17.71 23.99 -5.38
CA ALA A 132 18.44 25.19 -4.95
C ALA A 132 18.28 26.39 -5.90
N LYS A 133 18.20 26.15 -7.22
CA LYS A 133 18.24 27.20 -8.26
C LYS A 133 16.90 27.47 -8.94
N ASN A 134 15.87 26.66 -8.64
CA ASN A 134 14.54 26.80 -9.22
C ASN A 134 13.58 27.20 -8.11
N SER A 135 12.83 28.30 -8.30
CA SER A 135 11.82 28.75 -7.33
C SER A 135 10.61 27.83 -7.27
N LYS A 136 10.48 26.89 -8.22
CA LYS A 136 9.39 25.93 -8.29
C LYS A 136 9.67 24.71 -7.42
N GLU A 137 8.77 24.49 -6.46
CA GLU A 137 8.74 23.27 -5.66
C GLU A 137 7.78 22.27 -6.31
N TYR A 138 8.16 21.00 -6.32
CA TYR A 138 7.37 19.92 -6.91
C TYR A 138 6.99 18.90 -5.86
N ALA A 139 5.82 18.30 -6.02
CA ALA A 139 5.37 17.18 -5.21
C ALA A 139 4.72 16.10 -6.08
N ALA A 140 4.72 14.89 -5.56
CA ALA A 140 3.95 13.77 -6.06
C ALA A 140 3.37 12.99 -4.87
N PHE A 141 2.15 12.48 -5.03
CA PHE A 141 1.53 11.58 -4.07
C PHE A 141 0.89 10.41 -4.83
N LEU A 142 1.21 9.19 -4.42
CA LEU A 142 0.67 7.94 -4.92
C LEU A 142 -0.26 7.37 -3.85
N SER A 143 -1.47 6.99 -4.28
CA SER A 143 -2.38 6.17 -3.51
C SER A 143 -2.64 4.88 -4.27
N SER A 144 -2.58 3.75 -3.59
CA SER A 144 -2.97 2.46 -4.15
C SER A 144 -3.65 1.59 -3.11
N ASN A 145 -4.72 0.93 -3.53
CA ASN A 145 -5.46 -0.07 -2.76
C ASN A 145 -5.54 -1.36 -3.58
N VAL A 146 -5.27 -2.49 -2.93
CA VAL A 146 -5.36 -3.81 -3.53
C VAL A 146 -6.24 -4.67 -2.63
N ARG A 147 -7.27 -5.29 -3.20
CA ARG A 147 -8.07 -6.32 -2.53
C ARG A 147 -7.79 -7.65 -3.21
N ALA A 148 -7.10 -8.54 -2.51
CA ALA A 148 -6.78 -9.87 -3.01
C ALA A 148 -7.36 -10.91 -2.05
N PRO A 149 -8.13 -11.91 -2.51
CA PRO A 149 -8.72 -12.91 -1.64
C PRO A 149 -7.65 -13.80 -1.02
N ASN A 150 -7.90 -14.31 0.19
CA ASN A 150 -7.05 -15.32 0.81
C ASN A 150 -7.24 -16.66 0.10
N VAL A 151 -6.32 -16.99 -0.82
CA VAL A 151 -6.34 -18.28 -1.52
C VAL A 151 -5.48 -19.29 -0.75
N PRO A 152 -5.99 -20.49 -0.44
CA PRO A 152 -5.23 -21.49 0.30
C PRO A 152 -3.91 -21.89 -0.36
N LEU A 153 -2.80 -21.78 0.39
CA LEU A 153 -1.45 -22.04 -0.13
C LEU A 153 -1.02 -23.52 -0.05
N ALA A 154 -1.74 -24.34 0.72
CA ALA A 154 -1.37 -25.72 1.04
C ALA A 154 -2.47 -26.74 0.69
N ASN A 155 -3.53 -26.31 0.01
CA ASN A 155 -4.65 -27.18 -0.34
C ASN A 155 -5.09 -26.89 -1.77
N TYR A 156 -4.67 -27.75 -2.70
CA TYR A 156 -4.95 -27.61 -4.13
C TYR A 156 -6.47 -27.57 -4.41
N HIS A 157 -7.25 -28.48 -3.82
CA HIS A 157 -8.71 -28.49 -4.01
C HIS A 157 -9.36 -27.17 -3.64
N LYS A 158 -9.03 -26.62 -2.46
CA LYS A 158 -9.57 -25.32 -2.07
C LYS A 158 -9.04 -24.19 -2.95
N ALA A 159 -7.77 -24.24 -3.36
CA ALA A 159 -7.16 -23.22 -4.19
C ALA A 159 -7.79 -23.13 -5.60
N ILE A 160 -8.07 -24.27 -6.24
CA ILE A 160 -8.64 -24.30 -7.61
C ILE A 160 -10.13 -23.92 -7.65
N GLU A 161 -10.83 -24.07 -6.53
CA GLU A 161 -12.24 -23.69 -6.36
C GLU A 161 -12.44 -22.23 -5.92
N THR A 162 -11.44 -21.66 -5.23
CA THR A 162 -11.49 -20.27 -4.78
C THR A 162 -11.51 -19.33 -5.99
N ASP A 163 -12.29 -18.24 -5.95
CA ASP A 163 -12.15 -17.15 -6.92
C ASP A 163 -10.92 -16.32 -6.53
N PRO A 164 -9.82 -16.35 -7.30
CA PRO A 164 -8.63 -15.59 -6.95
C PRO A 164 -8.79 -14.10 -7.27
N THR A 165 -9.92 -13.62 -7.82
CA THR A 165 -10.08 -12.26 -8.38
C THR A 165 -9.51 -11.16 -7.48
N THR A 166 -8.54 -10.41 -8.01
CA THR A 166 -7.93 -9.24 -7.35
C THR A 166 -8.44 -7.96 -7.96
N TYR A 167 -8.75 -7.00 -7.12
CA TYR A 167 -9.07 -5.63 -7.52
C TYR A 167 -7.91 -4.72 -7.16
N VAL A 168 -7.51 -3.87 -8.11
CA VAL A 168 -6.42 -2.91 -7.94
C VAL A 168 -6.95 -1.53 -8.28
N GLU A 169 -6.75 -0.59 -7.38
CA GLU A 169 -6.92 0.83 -7.66
C GLU A 169 -5.61 1.54 -7.35
N ALA A 170 -5.20 2.43 -8.25
CA ALA A 170 -4.05 3.29 -8.01
C ALA A 170 -4.28 4.65 -8.66
N ALA A 171 -3.75 5.70 -8.04
CA ALA A 171 -3.67 7.00 -8.67
C ALA A 171 -2.45 7.76 -8.17
N ILE A 172 -1.92 8.61 -9.03
CA ILE A 172 -0.83 9.52 -8.71
C ILE A 172 -1.26 10.94 -9.06
N ALA A 173 -1.02 11.86 -8.14
CA ALA A 173 -1.15 13.30 -8.36
C ALA A 173 0.24 13.94 -8.26
N PHE A 174 0.63 14.75 -9.22
CA PHE A 174 1.96 15.34 -9.28
C PHE A 174 1.95 16.72 -9.95
N GLY A 175 2.94 17.54 -9.63
CA GLY A 175 3.06 18.89 -10.20
C GLY A 175 3.79 19.86 -9.31
N GLU A 176 3.72 21.14 -9.68
CA GLU A 176 4.24 22.25 -8.87
C GLU A 176 3.35 22.45 -7.63
N LYS A 177 3.93 22.56 -6.43
CA LYS A 177 3.18 22.69 -5.16
C LYS A 177 2.30 23.94 -5.09
N SER A 178 2.65 24.98 -5.85
CA SER A 178 1.91 26.24 -5.97
C SER A 178 0.70 26.13 -6.90
N ALA A 179 0.61 25.09 -7.73
CA ALA A 179 -0.45 24.94 -8.72
C ALA A 179 -1.78 24.59 -8.04
N SER A 180 -2.85 25.25 -8.48
CA SER A 180 -4.22 25.01 -8.00
C SER A 180 -4.78 23.64 -8.39
N SER A 181 -4.20 22.99 -9.41
CA SER A 181 -4.57 21.65 -9.85
C SER A 181 -3.32 20.83 -10.20
N PRO A 182 -3.09 19.68 -9.54
CA PRO A 182 -2.04 18.75 -9.97
C PRO A 182 -2.43 18.07 -11.28
N ALA A 183 -1.42 17.58 -12.01
CA ALA A 183 -1.63 16.56 -13.01
C ALA A 183 -1.95 15.23 -12.31
N MET A 184 -2.80 14.41 -12.92
CA MET A 184 -3.22 13.14 -12.34
C MET A 184 -3.18 12.01 -13.37
N ALA A 185 -2.89 10.80 -12.90
CA ALA A 185 -3.12 9.56 -13.62
C ALA A 185 -3.74 8.54 -12.67
N SER A 186 -4.64 7.70 -13.16
CA SER A 186 -5.28 6.65 -12.38
C SER A 186 -5.36 5.34 -13.15
N LEU A 187 -5.41 4.25 -12.38
CA LEU A 187 -5.53 2.88 -12.84
C LEU A 187 -6.60 2.21 -11.98
N GLN A 188 -7.56 1.58 -12.64
CA GLN A 188 -8.47 0.63 -12.02
C GLN A 188 -8.39 -0.68 -12.79
N GLY A 189 -8.10 -1.76 -12.08
CA GLY A 189 -7.82 -3.06 -12.64
C GLY A 189 -8.58 -4.16 -11.90
N LYS A 190 -8.97 -5.17 -12.66
CA LYS A 190 -9.52 -6.42 -12.14
C LYS A 190 -8.76 -7.57 -12.77
N LEU A 191 -7.99 -8.27 -11.96
CA LEU A 191 -7.23 -9.45 -12.37
C LEU A 191 -8.05 -10.69 -12.02
N ARG A 192 -8.25 -11.59 -12.98
CA ARG A 192 -9.02 -12.83 -12.79
C ARG A 192 -8.28 -14.00 -13.44
N GLN A 193 -8.58 -15.18 -12.95
CA GLN A 193 -8.21 -16.42 -13.64
C GLN A 193 -9.33 -16.78 -14.64
N THR A 194 -8.95 -17.04 -15.88
CA THR A 194 -9.85 -17.53 -16.93
C THR A 194 -10.33 -18.96 -16.66
N ASN A 195 -11.48 -19.33 -17.22
CA ASN A 195 -12.02 -20.69 -17.10
C ASN A 195 -11.13 -21.70 -17.84
N GLU A 196 -10.55 -21.28 -18.96
CA GLU A 196 -9.63 -22.06 -19.79
C GLU A 196 -8.38 -22.42 -19.00
N ARG A 197 -7.79 -21.45 -18.31
CA ARG A 197 -6.65 -21.69 -17.42
C ARG A 197 -7.01 -22.61 -16.26
N ARG A 198 -8.17 -22.41 -15.65
CA ARG A 198 -8.66 -23.27 -14.56
C ARG A 198 -8.82 -24.72 -15.01
N GLU A 199 -9.39 -24.93 -16.19
CA GLU A 199 -9.56 -26.27 -16.77
C GLU A 199 -8.23 -26.90 -17.19
N PHE A 200 -7.32 -26.11 -17.75
CA PHE A 200 -5.95 -26.55 -18.05
C PHE A 200 -5.25 -27.05 -16.78
N ILE A 201 -5.35 -26.31 -15.67
CA ILE A 201 -4.76 -26.71 -14.39
C ILE A 201 -5.41 -28.00 -13.89
N ARG A 202 -6.74 -28.12 -13.93
CA ARG A 202 -7.45 -29.36 -13.51
C ARG A 202 -6.98 -30.59 -14.26
N ARG A 203 -6.75 -30.47 -15.58
CA ARG A 203 -6.31 -31.59 -16.43
C ARG A 203 -4.80 -31.82 -16.41
N HIS A 204 -4.03 -30.97 -15.75
CA HIS A 204 -2.58 -31.06 -15.76
C HIS A 204 -2.10 -32.30 -14.99
N PRO A 205 -1.11 -33.08 -15.48
CA PRO A 205 -0.61 -34.27 -14.79
C PRO A 205 -0.15 -34.03 -13.35
N MET A 206 0.41 -32.84 -13.08
CA MET A 206 0.79 -32.45 -11.72
C MET A 206 -0.39 -32.32 -10.76
N SER A 207 -1.54 -31.88 -11.25
CA SER A 207 -2.76 -31.77 -10.46
C SER A 207 -3.31 -33.14 -10.14
N ALA A 208 -3.35 -34.05 -11.12
CA ALA A 208 -3.74 -35.44 -10.90
C ALA A 208 -2.83 -36.15 -9.89
N LEU A 209 -1.51 -35.94 -9.97
CA LEU A 209 -0.57 -36.48 -8.99
C LEU A 209 -0.79 -35.89 -7.59
N CYS A 210 -1.06 -34.59 -7.49
CA CYS A 210 -1.42 -33.98 -6.22
C CYS A 210 -2.69 -34.59 -5.64
N GLU A 211 -3.75 -34.75 -6.43
CA GLU A 211 -5.01 -35.35 -5.97
C GLU A 211 -4.78 -36.76 -5.39
N GLN A 212 -3.97 -37.59 -6.06
CA GLN A 212 -3.60 -38.91 -5.54
C GLN A 212 -2.83 -38.82 -4.22
N GLN A 213 -1.92 -37.86 -4.08
CA GLN A 213 -1.16 -37.64 -2.85
C GLN A 213 -2.07 -37.13 -1.72
N MET A 214 -3.00 -36.21 -2.01
CA MET A 214 -3.96 -35.69 -1.05
C MET A 214 -4.90 -36.79 -0.51
N GLN A 215 -5.28 -37.78 -1.33
CA GLN A 215 -6.04 -38.96 -0.87
C GLN A 215 -5.31 -39.77 0.21
N GLN A 216 -3.98 -39.71 0.23
CA GLN A 216 -3.13 -40.33 1.24
C GLN A 216 -2.79 -39.38 2.41
N GLY A 217 -3.42 -38.20 2.46
CA GLY A 217 -3.16 -37.15 3.45
C GLY A 217 -1.95 -36.26 3.13
N ASN A 218 -1.31 -36.44 1.97
CA ASN A 218 -0.10 -35.73 1.60
C ASN A 218 -0.41 -34.43 0.83
N ASN A 219 -0.64 -33.33 1.55
CA ASN A 219 -1.01 -32.04 0.95
C ASN A 219 0.19 -31.13 0.59
N MET A 220 1.39 -31.45 1.07
CA MET A 220 2.57 -30.57 1.00
C MET A 220 3.70 -31.09 0.11
N GLN A 221 3.46 -32.19 -0.60
CA GLN A 221 4.43 -32.75 -1.52
C GLN A 221 4.68 -31.80 -2.70
N PRO A 222 5.83 -31.90 -3.40
CA PRO A 222 6.18 -30.99 -4.50
C PRO A 222 5.09 -30.88 -5.58
N ALA A 223 4.36 -31.96 -5.84
CA ALA A 223 3.26 -31.94 -6.80
C ALA A 223 2.11 -31.03 -6.35
N CYS A 224 1.74 -31.11 -5.07
CA CYS A 224 0.71 -30.24 -4.50
C CYS A 224 1.15 -28.81 -4.36
N GLN A 225 2.42 -28.54 -4.05
CA GLN A 225 2.94 -27.16 -4.03
C GLN A 225 2.85 -26.52 -5.43
N ASN A 226 3.27 -27.25 -6.48
CA ASN A 226 3.23 -26.75 -7.86
C ASN A 226 1.80 -26.60 -8.39
N ALA A 227 0.92 -27.56 -8.10
CA ALA A 227 -0.49 -27.50 -8.50
C ALA A 227 -1.22 -26.34 -7.79
N THR A 228 -1.01 -26.19 -6.48
CA THR A 228 -1.60 -25.10 -5.69
C THR A 228 -1.09 -23.73 -6.16
N ALA A 229 0.22 -23.57 -6.37
CA ALA A 229 0.79 -22.33 -6.91
C ALA A 229 0.29 -22.02 -8.33
N SER A 230 -0.03 -23.03 -9.14
CA SER A 230 -0.64 -22.82 -10.45
C SER A 230 -2.09 -22.36 -10.33
N ALA A 231 -2.85 -22.94 -9.41
CA ALA A 231 -4.24 -22.61 -9.12
C ALA A 231 -4.43 -21.17 -8.63
N THR A 232 -3.46 -20.62 -7.88
CA THR A 232 -3.55 -19.26 -7.31
C THR A 232 -3.14 -18.13 -8.26
N LYS A 233 -2.45 -18.43 -9.36
CA LYS A 233 -2.03 -17.42 -10.34
C LYS A 233 -3.22 -16.84 -11.12
N GLN A 234 -3.14 -15.56 -11.46
CA GLN A 234 -4.08 -14.87 -12.35
C GLN A 234 -3.46 -14.73 -13.75
N ASP A 235 -4.29 -14.41 -14.74
CA ASP A 235 -3.88 -14.15 -16.12
C ASP A 235 -3.42 -12.70 -16.34
#